data_AF-A0A9D8H4E1-F1
#
_entry.id   AF-A0A9D8H4E1-F1
#
_cell.length_a   1.000
_cell.length_b   1.000
_cell.length_c   1.000
_cell.angle_alpha   90.00
_cell.angle_beta   90.00
_cell.angle_gamma   90.00
#
_symmetry.space_group_name_H-M   'P 1'
#
loop_
_entity.id
_entity.type
_entity.pdbx_description
1 polymer ?
#
loop_
_entity_poly.entity_id
_entity_poly.type
_entity_poly.pdbx_seq_one_letter_code
_entity_poly.pdbx_strand_id
1 'polypeptide(L)'
;METFFEQNDILLVFVHGVVLFALGFALWLQRLRATRLALTSSLIWLASFAFISALVVWGYVFIPIQTTYLAPEVTEALVVIRAVMQTVAVVFLLQFGLRLVPWTRRHLVPLTAVSLVAWGGILVLATLLAGEEGWGVLEWEATTAALSRYIFVIPGALLSAYGVWAQREELTREGMTGIRPYAAVASWAFLAYAVVGGFIVEPAPWAPGGIANEVAWFDATGFPL
;
A
#
# COMPACT_ATOMS: atom_id res chain seq x y z
N MET A 1 -13.08 17.34 17.86
CA MET A 1 -12.99 16.16 16.97
C MET A 1 -11.67 15.47 17.16
N GLU A 2 -10.55 16.19 17.22
CA GLU A 2 -9.21 15.66 17.53
C GLU A 2 -9.20 14.71 18.75
N THR A 3 -9.75 15.13 19.88
CA THR A 3 -9.81 14.31 21.11
C THR A 3 -10.54 12.97 20.94
N PHE A 4 -11.50 12.87 20.02
CA PHE A 4 -12.17 11.61 19.72
C PHE A 4 -11.25 10.68 18.92
N PHE A 5 -10.56 11.21 17.91
CA PHE A 5 -9.64 10.43 17.07
C PHE A 5 -8.45 9.93 17.88
N GLU A 6 -7.84 10.79 18.71
CA GLU A 6 -6.74 10.38 19.60
C GLU A 6 -7.13 9.27 20.57
N GLN A 7 -8.33 9.34 21.15
CA GLN A 7 -8.80 8.32 22.10
C GLN A 7 -9.17 6.99 21.44
N ASN A 8 -9.55 7.01 20.16
CA ASN A 8 -10.07 5.84 19.45
C ASN A 8 -9.15 5.36 18.32
N ASP A 9 -7.93 5.89 18.21
CA ASP A 9 -6.99 5.61 17.13
C ASP A 9 -6.76 4.11 16.94
N ILE A 10 -6.49 3.39 18.04
CA ILE A 10 -6.32 1.93 18.03
C ILE A 10 -7.52 1.21 17.40
N LEU A 11 -8.75 1.64 17.72
CA LEU A 11 -9.96 1.04 17.17
C LEU A 11 -10.12 1.37 15.68
N LEU A 12 -9.79 2.59 15.28
CA LEU A 12 -9.87 3.03 13.88
C LEU A 12 -8.87 2.27 13.01
N VAL A 13 -7.61 2.16 13.45
CA VAL A 13 -6.56 1.38 12.79
C VAL A 13 -6.97 -0.10 12.72
N PHE A 14 -7.51 -0.67 13.80
CA PHE A 14 -7.98 -2.06 13.78
C PHE A 14 -9.11 -2.29 12.76
N VAL A 15 -10.12 -1.42 12.74
CA VAL A 15 -11.23 -1.46 11.77
C VAL A 15 -10.73 -1.27 10.35
N HIS A 16 -9.75 -0.39 10.13
CA HIS A 16 -9.09 -0.21 8.84
C HIS A 16 -8.49 -1.53 8.34
N GLY A 17 -7.79 -2.27 9.21
CA GLY A 17 -7.27 -3.60 8.89
C GLY A 17 -8.37 -4.59 8.50
N VAL A 18 -9.51 -4.58 9.20
CA VAL A 18 -10.68 -5.41 8.86
C VAL A 18 -11.25 -5.05 7.48
N VAL A 19 -11.38 -3.76 7.16
CA VAL A 19 -11.87 -3.30 5.85
C VAL A 19 -10.94 -3.77 4.73
N LEU A 20 -9.63 -3.63 4.89
CA LEU A 20 -8.64 -4.12 3.92
C LEU A 20 -8.69 -5.64 3.78
N PHE A 21 -8.83 -6.38 4.87
CA PHE A 21 -8.95 -7.83 4.84
C PHE A 21 -10.21 -8.26 4.09
N ALA A 22 -11.36 -7.65 4.39
CA ALA A 22 -12.62 -7.91 3.71
C ALA A 22 -12.55 -7.59 2.21
N LEU A 23 -11.89 -6.48 1.84
CA LEU A 23 -11.62 -6.13 0.45
C LEU A 23 -10.76 -7.21 -0.24
N GLY A 24 -9.64 -7.60 0.37
CA GLY A 24 -8.77 -8.66 -0.16
C GLY A 24 -9.52 -9.96 -0.37
N PHE A 25 -10.37 -10.33 0.59
CA PHE A 25 -11.20 -11.53 0.52
C PHE A 25 -12.25 -11.45 -0.59
N ALA A 26 -12.96 -10.33 -0.71
CA ALA A 26 -13.92 -10.10 -1.79
C ALA A 26 -13.26 -10.19 -3.17
N LEU A 27 -12.10 -9.55 -3.36
CA LEU A 27 -11.36 -9.59 -4.62
C LEU A 27 -10.85 -10.99 -4.95
N TRP A 28 -10.38 -11.73 -3.95
CA TRP A 28 -9.96 -13.11 -4.13
C TRP A 28 -11.12 -14.03 -4.55
N LEU A 29 -12.29 -13.89 -3.91
CA LEU A 29 -13.48 -14.64 -4.31
C LEU A 29 -13.97 -14.26 -5.72
N GLN A 30 -13.92 -12.98 -6.08
CA GLN A 30 -14.28 -12.53 -7.43
C GLN A 30 -13.37 -13.11 -8.50
N ARG A 31 -12.06 -13.22 -8.22
CA ARG A 31 -11.09 -13.88 -9.11
C ARG A 31 -11.50 -15.33 -9.42
N LEU A 32 -12.05 -16.07 -8.45
CA LEU A 32 -12.45 -17.46 -8.65
C LEU A 32 -13.67 -17.61 -9.56
N ARG A 33 -14.50 -16.56 -9.70
CA ARG A 33 -15.79 -16.62 -10.41
C ARG A 33 -15.72 -16.07 -11.83
N ALA A 34 -14.79 -15.18 -12.13
CA ALA A 34 -14.70 -14.54 -13.43
C ALA A 34 -13.70 -15.27 -14.35
N THR A 35 -14.05 -15.46 -15.63
CA THR A 35 -13.27 -16.31 -16.55
C THR A 35 -12.82 -15.60 -17.84
N ARG A 36 -13.16 -14.32 -18.06
CA ARG A 36 -12.96 -13.70 -19.40
C ARG A 36 -12.38 -12.29 -19.47
N LEU A 37 -12.16 -11.56 -18.36
CA LEU A 37 -11.65 -10.18 -18.41
C LEU A 37 -10.19 -10.09 -17.96
N ALA A 38 -9.41 -9.24 -18.64
CA ALA A 38 -8.03 -8.91 -18.24
C ALA A 38 -7.95 -8.47 -16.77
N LEU A 39 -8.95 -7.69 -16.32
CA LEU A 39 -9.16 -7.30 -14.91
C LEU A 39 -9.07 -8.50 -13.96
N THR A 40 -9.70 -9.62 -14.31
CA THR A 40 -9.79 -10.79 -13.42
C THR A 40 -8.43 -11.44 -13.18
N SER A 41 -7.58 -11.46 -14.20
CA SER A 41 -6.22 -12.00 -14.10
C SER A 41 -5.31 -11.15 -13.21
N SER A 42 -5.57 -9.84 -13.12
CA SER A 42 -4.79 -8.92 -12.29
C SER A 42 -5.34 -8.82 -10.85
N LEU A 43 -6.60 -9.19 -10.60
CA LEU A 43 -7.23 -9.13 -9.26
C LEU A 43 -6.44 -9.85 -8.16
N ILE A 44 -5.68 -10.90 -8.49
CA ILE A 44 -4.84 -11.57 -7.48
C ILE A 44 -3.81 -10.63 -6.86
N TRP A 45 -3.25 -9.71 -7.64
CA TRP A 45 -2.25 -8.76 -7.17
C TRP A 45 -2.88 -7.73 -6.22
N LEU A 46 -4.07 -7.24 -6.56
CA LEU A 46 -4.80 -6.31 -5.69
C LEU A 46 -5.29 -7.00 -4.41
N ALA A 47 -5.75 -8.25 -4.50
CA ALA A 47 -6.14 -9.04 -3.34
C ALA A 47 -4.94 -9.27 -2.40
N SER A 48 -3.78 -9.64 -2.94
CA SER A 48 -2.54 -9.79 -2.16
C SER A 48 -2.10 -8.48 -1.50
N PHE A 49 -2.18 -7.35 -2.21
CA PHE A 49 -1.94 -6.03 -1.63
C PHE A 49 -2.85 -5.78 -0.42
N ALA A 50 -4.17 -5.98 -0.58
CA ALA A 50 -5.14 -5.71 0.48
C ALA A 50 -4.94 -6.63 1.70
N PHE A 51 -4.69 -7.93 1.48
CA PHE A 51 -4.42 -8.87 2.58
C PHE A 51 -3.15 -8.52 3.36
N ILE A 52 -2.04 -8.25 2.66
CA ILE A 52 -0.78 -7.93 3.34
C ILE A 52 -0.87 -6.58 4.02
N SER A 53 -1.52 -5.59 3.40
CA SER A 53 -1.77 -4.29 4.03
C SER A 53 -2.62 -4.42 5.29
N ALA A 54 -3.63 -5.30 5.31
CA ALA A 54 -4.40 -5.58 6.51
C ALA A 54 -3.52 -6.11 7.65
N LEU A 55 -2.60 -7.03 7.35
CA LEU A 55 -1.66 -7.57 8.33
C LEU A 55 -0.67 -6.51 8.81
N VAL A 56 -0.19 -5.62 7.92
CA VAL A 56 0.68 -4.49 8.27
C VAL A 56 -0.05 -3.54 9.23
N VAL A 57 -1.29 -3.15 8.90
CA VAL A 57 -2.14 -2.28 9.72
C VAL A 57 -2.38 -2.88 11.11
N TRP A 58 -2.70 -4.17 11.19
CA TRP A 58 -2.78 -4.87 12.48
C TRP A 58 -1.45 -4.94 13.21
N GLY A 59 -0.32 -4.99 12.50
CA GLY A 59 1.01 -4.89 13.09
C GLY A 59 1.24 -3.58 13.85
N TYR A 60 0.67 -2.46 13.41
CA TYR A 60 0.70 -1.20 14.17
C TYR A 60 -0.06 -1.26 15.50
N VAL A 61 -1.06 -2.13 15.60
CA VAL A 61 -1.83 -2.32 16.85
C VAL A 61 -1.19 -3.38 17.75
N PHE A 62 -0.85 -4.54 17.20
CA PHE A 62 -0.46 -5.70 18.01
C PHE A 62 1.00 -5.68 18.45
N ILE A 63 1.94 -5.19 17.63
CA ILE A 63 3.37 -5.20 17.98
C ILE A 63 3.63 -4.35 19.25
N PRO A 64 3.09 -3.12 19.37
CA PRO A 64 3.27 -2.33 20.59
C PRO A 64 2.72 -3.02 21.84
N ILE A 65 1.57 -3.72 21.75
CA ILE A 65 1.01 -4.47 22.88
C ILE A 65 1.97 -5.59 23.33
N GLN A 66 2.67 -6.23 22.38
CA GLN A 66 3.60 -7.32 22.69
C GLN A 66 4.93 -6.84 23.29
N THR A 67 5.29 -5.55 23.18
CA THR A 67 6.52 -5.00 23.79
C THR A 67 6.60 -5.22 25.30
N THR A 68 5.45 -5.35 25.97
CA THR A 68 5.36 -5.62 27.42
C THR A 68 5.64 -7.08 27.78
N TYR A 69 5.50 -8.00 26.82
CA TYR A 69 5.53 -9.45 27.04
C TYR A 69 6.70 -10.15 26.33
N LEU A 70 7.21 -9.58 25.25
CA LEU A 70 8.27 -10.15 24.43
C LEU A 70 9.62 -9.49 24.72
N ALA A 71 10.69 -10.23 24.44
CA ALA A 71 12.03 -9.69 24.48
C ALA A 71 12.22 -8.59 23.40
N PRO A 72 13.10 -7.60 23.63
CA PRO A 72 13.36 -6.52 22.67
C PRO A 72 13.71 -7.03 21.28
N GLU A 73 14.56 -8.06 21.17
CA GLU A 73 15.03 -8.61 19.90
C GLU A 73 13.89 -9.23 19.07
N VAL A 74 12.92 -9.85 19.76
CA VAL A 74 11.73 -10.42 19.10
C VAL A 74 10.82 -9.31 18.60
N THR A 75 10.67 -8.24 19.39
CA THR A 75 9.87 -7.07 19.00
C THR A 75 10.48 -6.38 17.78
N GLU A 76 11.80 -6.15 17.77
CA GLU A 76 12.52 -5.60 16.62
C GLU A 76 12.35 -6.48 15.37
N ALA A 77 12.45 -7.80 15.52
CA ALA A 77 12.20 -8.72 14.42
C ALA A 77 10.77 -8.61 13.86
N LEU A 78 9.76 -8.43 14.72
CA LEU A 78 8.38 -8.20 14.28
C LEU A 78 8.22 -6.88 13.53
N VAL A 79 8.91 -5.81 13.97
CA VAL A 79 8.94 -4.52 13.26
C VAL A 79 9.59 -4.69 11.87
N VAL A 80 10.71 -5.40 11.78
CA VAL A 80 11.36 -5.69 10.49
C VAL A 80 10.43 -6.48 9.56
N ILE A 81 9.76 -7.50 10.08
CA ILE A 81 8.78 -8.29 9.31
C ILE A 81 7.64 -7.40 8.81
N ARG A 82 7.07 -6.54 9.67
CA ARG A 82 6.02 -5.58 9.30
C ARG A 82 6.48 -4.65 8.18
N ALA A 83 7.66 -4.04 8.31
CA ALA A 83 8.23 -3.13 7.32
C ALA A 83 8.46 -3.83 5.97
N VAL A 84 9.02 -5.04 5.98
CA VAL A 84 9.18 -5.85 4.75
C VAL A 84 7.82 -6.15 4.13
N MET A 85 6.83 -6.58 4.93
CA MET A 85 5.47 -6.81 4.45
C MET A 85 4.85 -5.56 3.82
N GLN A 86 5.06 -4.38 4.41
CA GLN A 86 4.58 -3.11 3.86
C GLN A 86 5.17 -2.82 2.48
N THR A 87 6.49 -2.94 2.34
CA THR A 87 7.14 -2.73 1.03
C THR A 87 6.69 -3.76 -0.02
N VAL A 88 6.48 -5.02 0.39
CA VAL A 88 5.94 -6.08 -0.47
C VAL A 88 4.50 -5.76 -0.91
N ALA A 89 3.66 -5.26 -0.01
CA ALA A 89 2.29 -4.88 -0.33
C ALA A 89 2.26 -3.84 -1.45
N VAL A 90 3.03 -2.76 -1.33
CA VAL A 90 3.02 -1.69 -2.34
C VAL A 90 3.61 -2.13 -3.68
N VAL A 91 4.53 -3.10 -3.68
CA VAL A 91 4.97 -3.77 -4.91
C VAL A 91 3.80 -4.52 -5.56
N PHE A 92 2.96 -5.23 -4.79
CA PHE A 92 1.77 -5.88 -5.34
C PHE A 92 0.76 -4.89 -5.93
N LEU A 93 0.59 -3.71 -5.33
CA LEU A 93 -0.22 -2.65 -5.91
C LEU A 93 0.35 -2.18 -7.26
N LEU A 94 1.67 -1.98 -7.34
CA LEU A 94 2.32 -1.65 -8.61
C LEU A 94 2.11 -2.77 -9.65
N GLN A 95 2.33 -4.03 -9.26
CA GLN A 95 2.13 -5.19 -10.14
C GLN A 95 0.70 -5.30 -10.67
N PHE A 96 -0.29 -4.93 -9.85
CA PHE A 96 -1.68 -4.82 -10.26
C PHE A 96 -1.84 -3.74 -11.35
N GLY A 97 -1.38 -2.52 -11.10
CA GLY A 97 -1.45 -1.42 -12.06
C GLY A 97 -0.75 -1.73 -13.38
N LEU A 98 0.48 -2.27 -13.34
CA LEU A 98 1.24 -2.64 -14.55
C LEU A 98 0.48 -3.64 -15.43
N ARG A 99 -0.21 -4.63 -14.82
CA ARG A 99 -0.96 -5.67 -15.55
C ARG A 99 -2.32 -5.23 -16.04
N LEU A 100 -2.83 -4.12 -15.49
CA LEU A 100 -4.12 -3.57 -15.88
C LEU A 100 -4.01 -2.75 -17.17
N VAL A 101 -2.83 -2.17 -17.41
CA VAL A 101 -2.50 -1.50 -18.67
C VAL A 101 -2.21 -2.56 -19.75
N PRO A 102 -2.74 -2.41 -20.98
CA PRO A 102 -2.60 -3.40 -22.05
C PRO A 102 -1.21 -3.37 -22.70
N TRP A 103 -0.16 -3.55 -21.90
CA TRP A 103 1.21 -3.66 -22.39
C TRP A 103 1.55 -5.06 -22.89
N THR A 104 2.36 -5.12 -23.94
CA THR A 104 2.92 -6.38 -24.44
C THR A 104 3.85 -7.01 -23.40
N ARG A 105 3.95 -8.36 -23.39
CA ARG A 105 4.90 -9.10 -22.53
C ARG A 105 6.33 -8.54 -22.55
N ARG A 106 6.78 -8.02 -23.70
CA ARG A 106 8.09 -7.38 -23.87
C ARG A 106 8.33 -6.20 -22.93
N HIS A 107 7.30 -5.46 -22.53
CA HIS A 107 7.39 -4.35 -21.59
C HIS A 107 7.08 -4.79 -20.15
N LEU A 108 6.11 -5.70 -19.96
CA LEU A 108 5.72 -6.16 -18.63
C LEU A 108 6.83 -6.89 -17.87
N VAL A 109 7.58 -7.75 -18.56
CA VAL A 109 8.68 -8.52 -17.94
C VAL A 109 9.78 -7.60 -17.38
N PRO A 110 10.38 -6.68 -18.17
CA PRO A 110 11.40 -5.79 -17.63
C PRO A 110 10.84 -4.84 -16.56
N LEU A 111 9.62 -4.32 -16.70
CA LEU A 111 9.03 -3.47 -15.66
C LEU A 111 8.82 -4.22 -14.34
N THR A 112 8.39 -5.49 -14.41
CA THR A 112 8.30 -6.36 -13.23
C THR A 112 9.69 -6.57 -12.62
N ALA A 113 10.70 -6.91 -13.43
CA ALA A 113 12.07 -7.10 -12.94
C ALA A 113 12.63 -5.83 -12.28
N VAL A 114 12.47 -4.67 -12.93
CA VAL A 114 12.90 -3.37 -12.41
C VAL A 114 12.22 -3.07 -11.07
N SER A 115 10.91 -3.33 -10.93
CA SER A 115 10.22 -3.11 -9.65
C SER A 115 10.73 -4.02 -8.52
N LEU A 116 11.11 -5.27 -8.82
CA LEU A 116 11.69 -6.18 -7.83
C LEU A 116 13.13 -5.79 -7.46
N VAL A 117 13.92 -5.35 -8.43
CA VAL A 117 15.28 -4.82 -8.21
C VAL A 117 15.21 -3.54 -7.38
N ALA A 118 14.29 -2.62 -7.71
CA ALA A 118 14.07 -1.41 -6.93
C ALA A 118 13.63 -1.72 -5.50
N TRP A 119 12.78 -2.75 -5.31
CA TRP A 119 12.34 -3.17 -3.98
C TRP A 119 13.50 -3.69 -3.13
N GLY A 120 14.33 -4.58 -3.70
CA GLY A 120 15.55 -5.03 -3.03
C GLY A 120 16.53 -3.87 -2.77
N GLY A 121 16.64 -2.94 -3.72
CA GLY A 121 17.47 -1.73 -3.61
C GLY A 121 17.06 -0.83 -2.45
N ILE A 122 15.76 -0.65 -2.19
CA ILE A 122 15.26 0.11 -1.04
C ILE A 122 15.71 -0.53 0.28
N LEU A 123 15.56 -1.84 0.42
CA LEU A 123 15.94 -2.56 1.64
C LEU A 123 17.45 -2.51 1.88
N VAL A 124 18.24 -2.70 0.82
CA VAL A 124 19.71 -2.60 0.90
C VAL A 124 20.12 -1.17 1.26
N LEU A 125 19.58 -0.17 0.58
CA LEU A 125 19.90 1.24 0.82
C LEU A 125 19.56 1.65 2.26
N ALA A 126 18.36 1.34 2.74
CA ALA A 126 17.95 1.67 4.10
C ALA A 126 18.84 0.98 5.14
N THR A 127 19.27 -0.27 4.89
CA THR A 127 20.17 -1.00 5.79
C THR A 127 21.58 -0.41 5.80
N LEU A 128 22.10 0.03 4.65
CA LEU A 128 23.41 0.71 4.57
C LEU A 128 23.37 2.05 5.32
N LEU A 129 22.34 2.87 5.06
CA LEU A 129 22.15 4.15 5.75
C LEU A 129 21.99 3.96 7.26
N ALA A 130 21.27 2.92 7.69
CA ALA A 130 21.12 2.63 9.11
C ALA A 130 22.46 2.29 9.78
N GLY A 131 23.34 1.57 9.09
CA GLY A 131 24.69 1.27 9.59
C GLY A 131 25.62 2.49 9.63
N GLU A 132 25.52 3.39 8.65
CA GLU A 132 26.34 4.61 8.59
C GLU A 132 25.90 5.67 9.62
N GLU A 133 24.60 5.87 9.76
CA GLU A 133 24.01 6.92 10.63
C GLU A 133 23.68 6.41 12.05
N GLY A 134 23.86 5.12 12.32
CA GLY A 134 23.58 4.51 13.62
C GLY A 134 22.08 4.46 13.95
N TRP A 135 21.23 4.31 12.94
CA TRP A 135 19.77 4.26 13.11
C TRP A 135 19.31 2.97 13.80
N GLY A 136 18.25 3.10 14.61
CA GLY A 136 17.52 1.96 15.15
C GLY A 136 16.55 1.34 14.15
N VAL A 137 15.80 0.33 14.61
CA VAL A 137 14.84 -0.41 13.77
C VAL A 137 13.68 0.48 13.28
N LEU A 138 13.26 1.47 14.09
CA LEU A 138 12.12 2.34 13.79
C LEU A 138 12.48 3.35 12.70
N GLU A 139 13.68 3.92 12.76
CA GLU A 139 14.20 4.83 11.73
C GLU A 139 14.43 4.11 10.39
N TRP A 140 14.90 2.85 10.45
CA TRP A 140 15.01 1.99 9.28
C TRP A 140 13.63 1.67 8.68
N GLU A 141 12.64 1.33 9.52
CA GLU A 141 11.26 1.10 9.09
C GLU A 141 10.69 2.36 8.41
N ALA A 142 10.77 3.52 9.06
CA ALA A 142 10.27 4.79 8.51
C ALA A 142 10.91 5.11 7.15
N THR A 143 12.21 4.83 6.99
CA THR A 143 12.92 5.02 5.72
C THR A 143 12.42 4.09 4.63
N THR A 144 12.31 2.78 4.91
CA THR A 144 11.82 1.81 3.92
C THR A 144 10.36 2.07 3.55
N ALA A 145 9.53 2.44 4.54
CA ALA A 145 8.17 2.88 4.36
C ALA A 145 8.07 4.07 3.39
N ALA A 146 8.82 5.14 3.67
CA ALA A 146 8.76 6.35 2.86
C ALA A 146 9.24 6.15 1.43
N LEU A 147 10.41 5.51 1.25
CA LEU A 147 10.96 5.23 -0.07
C LEU A 147 10.01 4.35 -0.90
N SER A 148 9.44 3.30 -0.30
CA SER A 148 8.52 2.41 -1.01
C SER A 148 7.21 3.11 -1.41
N ARG A 149 6.71 4.06 -0.61
CA ARG A 149 5.53 4.87 -0.95
C ARG A 149 5.81 5.79 -2.14
N TYR A 150 6.91 6.53 -2.11
CA TYR A 150 7.27 7.42 -3.22
C TYR A 150 7.56 6.67 -4.51
N ILE A 151 8.27 5.54 -4.43
CA ILE A 151 8.72 4.79 -5.61
C ILE A 151 7.61 3.88 -6.16
N PHE A 152 6.73 3.32 -5.32
CA PHE A 152 5.75 2.31 -5.75
C PHE A 152 4.29 2.72 -5.60
N VAL A 153 3.90 3.40 -4.52
CA VAL A 153 2.48 3.74 -4.30
C VAL A 153 2.00 4.73 -5.35
N ILE A 154 2.75 5.81 -5.59
CA ILE A 154 2.36 6.82 -6.58
C ILE A 154 2.18 6.20 -7.98
N PRO A 155 3.20 5.58 -8.60
CA PRO A 155 3.02 5.00 -9.94
C PRO A 155 2.04 3.82 -9.93
N GLY A 156 2.04 2.98 -8.90
CA GLY A 156 1.13 1.84 -8.81
C GLY A 156 -0.33 2.26 -8.75
N ALA A 157 -0.66 3.27 -7.95
CA ALA A 157 -2.00 3.81 -7.82
C ALA A 157 -2.43 4.56 -9.10
N LEU A 158 -1.56 5.36 -9.71
CA LEU A 158 -1.86 6.05 -10.97
C LEU A 158 -2.12 5.06 -12.12
N LEU A 159 -1.29 4.03 -12.26
CA LEU A 159 -1.49 2.99 -13.27
C LEU A 159 -2.76 2.19 -13.01
N SER A 160 -3.07 1.91 -11.75
CA SER A 160 -4.32 1.24 -11.35
C SER A 160 -5.54 2.10 -11.70
N ALA A 161 -5.50 3.40 -11.39
CA ALA A 161 -6.57 4.34 -11.73
C ALA A 161 -6.81 4.39 -13.24
N TYR A 162 -5.74 4.54 -14.02
CA TYR A 162 -5.78 4.57 -15.49
C TYR A 162 -6.29 3.24 -16.07
N GLY A 163 -5.75 2.11 -15.61
CA GLY A 163 -6.15 0.79 -16.13
C GLY A 163 -7.61 0.46 -15.84
N VAL A 164 -8.12 0.77 -14.64
CA VAL A 164 -9.54 0.56 -14.30
C VAL A 164 -10.41 1.49 -15.15
N TRP A 165 -9.96 2.73 -15.38
CA TRP A 165 -10.71 3.69 -16.19
C TRP A 165 -10.80 3.26 -17.65
N ALA A 166 -9.70 2.79 -18.23
CA ALA A 166 -9.62 2.33 -19.61
C ALA A 166 -10.56 1.13 -19.86
N GLN A 167 -10.74 0.25 -18.88
CA GLN A 167 -11.63 -0.92 -18.99
C GLN A 167 -13.12 -0.58 -18.97
N ARG A 168 -13.51 0.67 -18.66
CA ARG A 168 -14.93 1.08 -18.67
C ARG A 168 -15.58 0.92 -20.04
N GLU A 169 -14.82 1.12 -21.11
CA GLU A 169 -15.33 0.94 -22.48
C GLU A 169 -15.51 -0.55 -22.82
N GLU A 170 -14.56 -1.39 -22.42
CA GLU A 170 -14.65 -2.85 -22.58
C GLU A 170 -15.84 -3.45 -21.82
N LEU A 171 -16.06 -3.03 -20.57
CA LEU A 171 -17.23 -3.40 -19.78
C LEU A 171 -18.55 -3.00 -20.46
N THR A 172 -18.56 -1.90 -21.21
CA THR A 172 -19.75 -1.45 -21.94
C THR A 172 -20.00 -2.35 -23.16
N ARG A 173 -18.93 -2.73 -23.89
CA ARG A 173 -19.01 -3.64 -25.04
C ARG A 173 -19.47 -5.04 -24.65
N GLU A 174 -19.07 -5.53 -23.48
CA GLU A 174 -19.48 -6.82 -22.90
C GLU A 174 -20.89 -6.78 -22.25
N GLY A 175 -21.62 -5.66 -22.37
CA GLY A 175 -22.97 -5.51 -21.83
C GLY A 175 -23.05 -5.35 -20.30
N MET A 176 -21.91 -5.21 -19.61
CA MET A 176 -21.81 -5.04 -18.16
C MET A 176 -21.96 -3.56 -17.74
N THR A 177 -22.95 -2.86 -18.30
CA THR A 177 -23.14 -1.41 -18.13
C THR A 177 -23.38 -0.98 -16.69
N GLY A 178 -23.96 -1.86 -15.85
CA GLY A 178 -24.17 -1.62 -14.42
C GLY A 178 -22.89 -1.55 -13.59
N ILE A 179 -21.77 -2.10 -14.06
CA ILE A 179 -20.48 -2.11 -13.34
C ILE A 179 -19.65 -0.84 -13.62
N ARG A 180 -19.91 -0.18 -14.75
CA ARG A 180 -19.22 1.03 -15.20
C ARG A 180 -19.10 2.16 -14.15
N PRO A 181 -20.14 2.52 -13.36
CA PRO A 181 -20.00 3.56 -12.33
C PRO A 181 -19.06 3.12 -11.20
N TYR A 182 -19.08 1.85 -10.80
CA TYR A 182 -18.19 1.34 -9.76
C TYR A 182 -16.72 1.33 -10.19
N ALA A 183 -16.45 1.04 -11.47
CA ALA A 183 -15.11 1.19 -12.04
C ALA A 183 -14.62 2.65 -11.97
N ALA A 184 -15.49 3.63 -12.25
CA ALA A 184 -15.14 5.04 -12.11
C ALA A 184 -14.83 5.43 -10.65
N VAL A 185 -15.64 4.96 -9.69
CA VAL A 185 -15.39 5.18 -8.26
C VAL A 185 -14.07 4.55 -7.84
N ALA A 186 -13.78 3.33 -8.28
CA ALA A 186 -12.50 2.67 -7.99
C ALA A 186 -11.30 3.43 -8.57
N SER A 187 -11.40 3.95 -9.81
CA SER A 187 -10.36 4.81 -10.37
C SER A 187 -10.13 6.07 -9.52
N TRP A 188 -11.19 6.74 -9.09
CA TRP A 188 -11.08 7.89 -8.19
C TRP A 188 -10.49 7.54 -6.83
N ALA A 189 -10.84 6.39 -6.27
CA ALA A 189 -10.25 5.90 -5.03
C ALA A 189 -8.73 5.68 -5.16
N PHE A 190 -8.27 5.11 -6.28
CA PHE A 190 -6.83 4.97 -6.55
C PHE A 190 -6.13 6.32 -6.74
N LEU A 191 -6.76 7.31 -7.39
CA LEU A 191 -6.21 8.66 -7.49
C LEU A 191 -6.09 9.32 -6.11
N ALA A 192 -7.13 9.21 -5.28
CA ALA A 192 -7.11 9.69 -3.91
C ALA A 192 -6.00 9.00 -3.11
N TYR A 193 -5.83 7.69 -3.27
CA TYR A 193 -4.77 6.93 -2.62
C TYR A 193 -3.37 7.33 -3.11
N ALA A 194 -3.19 7.67 -4.39
CA ALA A 194 -1.93 8.18 -4.92
C ALA A 194 -1.52 9.50 -4.26
N VAL A 195 -2.50 10.38 -4.00
CA VAL A 195 -2.27 11.67 -3.33
C VAL A 195 -2.03 11.44 -1.85
N VAL A 196 -2.98 10.83 -1.15
CA VAL A 196 -2.95 10.68 0.31
C VAL A 196 -1.87 9.69 0.72
N GLY A 197 -1.92 8.45 0.24
CA GLY A 197 -1.00 7.39 0.64
C GLY A 197 0.39 7.48 -0.01
N GLY A 198 0.54 8.26 -1.09
CA GLY A 198 1.79 8.42 -1.81
C GLY A 198 2.57 9.69 -1.47
N PHE A 199 1.91 10.84 -1.34
CA PHE A 199 2.58 12.11 -1.01
C PHE A 199 2.63 12.41 0.48
N ILE A 200 1.58 12.05 1.23
CA ILE A 200 1.54 12.25 2.68
C ILE A 200 2.12 11.01 3.33
N VAL A 201 3.30 11.18 3.94
CA VAL A 201 4.09 10.08 4.49
C VAL A 201 4.58 10.48 5.87
N GLU A 202 4.64 9.50 6.77
CA GLU A 202 5.28 9.63 8.07
C GLU A 202 6.70 10.21 7.95
N PRO A 203 7.14 11.03 8.90
CA PRO A 203 8.49 11.56 8.94
C PRO A 203 9.55 10.46 8.89
N ALA A 204 10.42 10.51 7.88
CA ALA A 204 11.62 9.68 7.83
C ALA A 204 12.81 10.45 8.44
N PRO A 205 13.86 9.76 8.93
CA PRO A 205 15.04 10.39 9.55
C PRO A 205 15.69 11.48 8.68
N TRP A 206 15.67 11.30 7.37
CA TRP A 206 16.26 12.21 6.37
C TRP A 206 15.28 13.30 5.88
N ALA A 207 14.00 13.23 6.27
CA ALA A 207 12.98 14.23 5.96
C ALA A 207 12.00 14.41 7.14
N PRO A 208 12.47 14.87 8.32
CA PRO A 208 11.67 14.97 9.54
C PRO A 208 10.50 15.95 9.44
N GLY A 209 10.53 16.88 8.49
CA GLY A 209 9.41 17.79 8.16
C GLY A 209 8.53 17.34 6.99
N GLY A 210 8.90 16.26 6.29
CA GLY A 210 8.26 15.78 5.06
C GLY A 210 8.30 16.79 3.89
N ILE A 211 7.95 16.33 2.68
CA ILE A 211 7.48 17.20 1.59
C ILE A 211 5.97 17.48 1.77
N ALA A 212 5.24 16.49 2.30
CA ALA A 212 3.92 16.59 2.94
C ALA A 212 3.88 15.62 4.14
N ASN A 213 3.77 16.17 5.35
CA ASN A 213 3.87 15.42 6.61
C ASN A 213 2.48 15.04 7.12
N GLU A 214 2.33 13.81 7.60
CA GLU A 214 1.10 13.33 8.25
C GLU A 214 0.69 14.16 9.47
N VAL A 215 1.65 14.62 10.28
CA VAL A 215 1.40 15.51 11.41
C VAL A 215 0.79 16.84 10.91
N ALA A 216 1.38 17.43 9.87
CA ALA A 216 0.87 18.67 9.28
C ALA A 216 -0.52 18.48 8.63
N TRP A 217 -0.81 17.29 8.11
CA TRP A 217 -2.15 16.94 7.62
C TRP A 217 -3.16 16.85 8.76
N PHE A 218 -2.80 16.19 9.86
CA PHE A 218 -3.67 16.07 11.02
C PHE A 218 -3.95 17.45 11.64
N ASP A 219 -2.93 18.29 11.81
CA ASP A 219 -3.10 19.67 12.32
C ASP A 219 -4.00 20.53 11.41
N ALA A 220 -3.94 20.31 10.08
CA ALA A 220 -4.73 21.08 9.13
C ALA A 220 -6.17 20.57 8.97
N THR A 221 -6.41 19.26 9.10
CA THR A 221 -7.69 18.62 8.73
C THR A 221 -8.43 17.97 9.88
N GLY A 222 -7.74 17.63 10.96
CA GLY A 222 -8.25 16.86 12.10
C GLY A 222 -8.52 15.38 11.80
N PHE A 223 -8.08 14.85 10.64
CA PHE A 223 -8.28 13.45 10.24
C PHE A 223 -6.97 12.65 10.28
N PRO A 224 -6.94 11.50 10.98
CA PRO A 224 -5.78 10.60 10.96
C PRO A 224 -5.66 9.88 9.61
N LEU A 225 -4.45 9.47 9.22
CA LEU A 225 -4.15 8.81 7.94
C LEU A 225 -3.75 7.34 8.09
#